data_AF-A0A924N3G3-F1
#
_entry.id   AF-A0A924N3G3-F1
#
_cell.length_a   1.000
_cell.length_b   1.000
_cell.length_c   1.000
_cell.angle_alpha   90.00
_cell.angle_beta   90.00
_cell.angle_gamma   90.00
#
_symmetry.space_group_name_H-M   'P 1'
#
loop_
_entity.id
_entity.type
_entity.pdbx_description
1 polymer ?
#
loop_
_entity_poly.entity_id
_entity_poly.type
_entity_poly.pdbx_seq_one_letter_code
_entity_poly.pdbx_strand_id
1 'polypeptide(L)'
;ALAGKGGRTFVLIDPPFERSDDYAQIVATTKAVLAKDRRAVIAAWMPLKDLETFDAFMRAMETVTNDALAAELRLRPLTDPMKMNGCAMVMVGAPKSTEAAITEATTWLAGNLGDVGAKARIWRA
;
A
#
# COMPACT_ATOMS: atom_id res chain seq x y z
N ALA A 1 -19.60 -14.77 7.96
CA ALA A 1 -20.33 -14.46 6.72
C ALA A 1 -19.31 -14.32 5.60
N LEU A 2 -19.23 -15.31 4.70
CA LEU A 2 -18.48 -15.17 3.45
C LEU A 2 -19.33 -14.30 2.52
N ALA A 3 -18.74 -13.24 1.99
CA ALA A 3 -19.38 -12.36 1.02
C ALA A 3 -19.89 -13.16 -0.19
N GLY A 4 -20.97 -12.67 -0.80
CA GLY A 4 -21.85 -13.43 -1.67
C GLY A 4 -21.23 -14.06 -2.92
N LYS A 5 -21.85 -15.17 -3.33
CA LYS A 5 -21.95 -15.74 -4.69
C LYS A 5 -20.92 -15.20 -5.71
N GLY A 6 -19.74 -15.82 -5.76
CA GLY A 6 -18.81 -15.77 -6.90
C GLY A 6 -17.77 -14.64 -6.92
N GLY A 7 -17.89 -13.63 -6.06
CA GLY A 7 -16.94 -12.49 -6.01
C GLY A 7 -15.60 -12.82 -5.37
N ARG A 8 -14.56 -12.07 -5.75
CA ARG A 8 -13.24 -12.06 -5.10
C ARG A 8 -13.34 -11.15 -3.86
N THR A 9 -12.91 -11.60 -2.68
CA THR A 9 -12.92 -10.74 -1.48
C THR A 9 -12.01 -9.54 -1.69
N PHE A 10 -12.49 -8.33 -1.39
CA PHE A 10 -11.68 -7.12 -1.37
C PHE A 10 -11.63 -6.55 0.05
N VAL A 11 -10.45 -6.24 0.55
CA VAL A 11 -10.22 -5.70 1.89
C VAL A 11 -9.42 -4.41 1.79
N LEU A 12 -9.95 -3.32 2.32
CA LEU A 12 -9.22 -2.06 2.52
C LEU A 12 -8.78 -1.98 3.99
N ILE A 13 -7.51 -1.68 4.22
CA ILE A 13 -6.92 -1.48 5.56
C ILE A 13 -6.34 -0.06 5.60
N ASP A 14 -6.93 0.79 6.43
CA ASP A 14 -6.59 2.21 6.54
C ASP A 14 -6.62 2.63 8.01
N PRO A 15 -5.60 2.24 8.81
CA PRO A 15 -5.53 2.63 10.21
C PRO A 15 -5.00 4.07 10.35
N PRO A 16 -5.17 4.70 11.52
CA PRO A 16 -4.71 6.08 11.73
C PRO A 16 -3.17 6.23 11.89
N PHE A 17 -2.42 5.13 12.08
CA PHE A 17 -0.96 5.13 12.35
C PHE A 17 -0.55 5.90 13.61
N GLU A 18 -1.41 5.85 14.63
CA GLU A 18 -1.16 6.43 15.97
C GLU A 18 -0.50 5.43 16.92
N ARG A 19 -0.56 4.13 16.59
CA ARG A 19 0.02 3.08 17.41
C ARG A 19 1.28 2.51 16.75
N SER A 20 2.26 2.18 17.58
CA SER A 20 3.51 1.58 17.10
C SER A 20 3.31 0.21 16.45
N ASP A 21 2.21 -0.49 16.77
CA ASP A 21 1.92 -1.81 16.24
C ASP A 21 1.06 -1.82 14.97
N ASP A 22 0.61 -0.67 14.45
CA ASP A 22 -0.30 -0.61 13.29
C ASP A 22 0.28 -1.34 12.05
N TYR A 23 1.58 -1.17 11.78
CA TYR A 23 2.26 -1.90 10.69
C TYR A 23 2.24 -3.42 10.88
N ALA A 24 2.50 -3.90 12.10
CA ALA A 24 2.46 -5.32 12.42
C ALA A 24 1.04 -5.89 12.34
N GLN A 25 0.04 -5.10 12.75
CA GLN A 25 -1.37 -5.47 12.64
C GLN A 25 -1.82 -5.60 11.18
N ILE A 26 -1.32 -4.75 10.27
CA ILE A 26 -1.59 -4.88 8.82
C ILE A 26 -1.04 -6.22 8.29
N VAL A 27 0.19 -6.59 8.64
CA VAL A 27 0.81 -7.86 8.21
C VAL A 27 0.04 -9.05 8.77
N ALA A 28 -0.30 -9.03 10.05
CA ALA A 28 -1.08 -10.09 10.71
C ALA A 28 -2.48 -10.23 10.09
N THR A 29 -3.15 -9.10 9.82
CA THR A 29 -4.46 -9.07 9.16
C THR A 29 -4.37 -9.63 7.75
N THR A 30 -3.35 -9.25 6.99
CA THR A 30 -3.10 -9.78 5.63
C THR A 30 -2.96 -11.30 5.67
N LYS A 31 -2.14 -11.84 6.58
CA LYS A 31 -1.97 -13.29 6.77
C LYS A 31 -3.29 -13.98 7.08
N ALA A 32 -4.08 -13.40 8.00
CA ALA A 32 -5.37 -13.96 8.41
C ALA A 32 -6.41 -13.95 7.29
N VAL A 33 -6.45 -12.89 6.47
CA VAL A 33 -7.32 -12.79 5.30
C VAL A 33 -6.93 -13.83 4.25
N LEU A 34 -5.65 -13.91 3.89
CA LEU A 34 -5.17 -14.87 2.89
C LEU A 34 -5.35 -16.33 3.35
N ALA A 35 -5.29 -16.61 4.64
CA ALA A 35 -5.60 -17.94 5.18
C ALA A 35 -7.07 -18.33 4.97
N LYS A 36 -8.00 -17.37 4.92
CA LYS A 36 -9.44 -17.58 4.70
C LYS A 36 -9.82 -17.55 3.22
N ASP A 37 -9.24 -16.63 2.45
CA ASP A 37 -9.44 -16.49 1.01
C ASP A 37 -8.09 -16.19 0.34
N ARG A 38 -7.48 -17.23 -0.24
CA ARG A 38 -6.21 -17.11 -0.99
C ARG A 38 -6.34 -16.26 -2.24
N ARG A 39 -7.56 -16.04 -2.71
CA ARG A 39 -7.86 -15.13 -3.79
C ARG A 39 -8.29 -13.78 -3.24
N ALA A 40 -8.07 -13.38 -1.99
CA ALA A 40 -8.41 -12.00 -1.61
C ALA A 40 -7.59 -10.98 -2.44
N VAL A 41 -8.13 -9.77 -2.57
CA VAL A 41 -7.37 -8.55 -2.89
C VAL A 41 -7.35 -7.71 -1.62
N ILE A 42 -6.17 -7.31 -1.19
CA ILE A 42 -5.99 -6.50 0.01
C ILE A 42 -5.30 -5.22 -0.43
N ALA A 43 -5.79 -4.07 0.03
CA ALA A 43 -5.20 -2.76 -0.21
C ALA A 43 -4.95 -2.11 1.15
N ALA A 44 -3.69 -1.91 1.51
CA ALA A 44 -3.29 -1.26 2.75
C ALA A 44 -2.74 0.13 2.45
N TRP A 45 -3.44 1.16 2.92
CA TRP A 45 -2.94 2.53 2.86
C TRP A 45 -1.95 2.76 4.00
N MET A 46 -0.91 3.55 3.75
CA MET A 46 -0.01 4.02 4.80
C MET A 46 0.64 5.37 4.49
N PRO A 47 0.93 6.18 5.53
CA PRO A 47 1.75 7.36 5.36
C PRO A 47 3.18 6.93 5.05
N LEU A 48 3.82 7.66 4.13
CA LEU A 48 5.23 7.46 3.77
C LEU A 48 6.05 8.60 4.40
N LYS A 49 6.49 8.40 5.63
CA LYS A 49 7.26 9.39 6.42
C LYS A 49 8.75 9.30 6.10
N ASP A 50 9.27 8.09 6.05
CA ASP A 50 10.64 7.73 5.72
C ASP A 50 10.65 6.37 4.99
N LEU A 51 11.77 6.07 4.31
CA LEU A 51 11.90 4.84 3.53
C LEU A 51 12.32 3.64 4.37
N GLU A 52 12.93 3.86 5.52
CA GLU A 52 13.40 2.77 6.39
C GLU A 52 12.21 2.00 6.99
N THR A 53 11.24 2.73 7.53
CA THR A 53 9.99 2.17 8.06
C THR A 53 9.21 1.45 6.96
N PHE A 54 9.16 2.03 5.76
CA PHE A 54 8.46 1.42 4.62
C PHE A 54 9.15 0.14 4.13
N ASP A 55 10.48 0.15 4.01
CA ASP A 55 11.26 -1.03 3.63
C ASP A 55 11.14 -2.14 4.68
N ALA A 56 11.14 -1.79 5.97
CA ALA A 56 10.89 -2.74 7.05
C ALA A 56 9.49 -3.37 6.96
N PHE A 57 8.47 -2.56 6.64
CA PHE A 57 7.12 -3.07 6.39
C PHE A 57 7.06 -4.00 5.18
N MET A 58 7.70 -3.64 4.05
CA MET A 58 7.71 -4.49 2.85
C MET A 58 8.41 -5.83 3.11
N ARG A 59 9.53 -5.85 3.85
CA ARG A 59 10.18 -7.09 4.30
C ARG A 59 9.29 -7.94 5.19
N ALA A 60 8.49 -7.32 6.07
CA ALA A 60 7.52 -8.05 6.87
C ALA A 60 6.41 -8.65 6.00
N MET A 61 5.95 -7.92 4.97
CA MET A 61 4.96 -8.39 4.00
C MET A 61 5.46 -9.57 3.15
N GLU A 62 6.75 -9.62 2.82
CA GLU A 62 7.37 -10.77 2.13
C GLU A 62 7.20 -12.10 2.89
N THR A 63 7.01 -12.05 4.22
CA THR A 63 6.74 -13.24 5.03
C THR A 63 5.33 -13.81 4.85
N VAL A 64 4.42 -13.04 4.24
CA VAL A 64 3.00 -13.43 4.06
C VAL A 64 2.59 -13.52 2.59
N THR A 65 3.30 -12.88 1.68
CA THR A 65 3.02 -12.88 0.23
C THR A 65 4.28 -12.61 -0.58
N ASN A 66 4.32 -13.10 -1.82
CA ASN A 66 5.36 -12.83 -2.83
C ASN A 66 4.79 -12.07 -4.04
N ASP A 67 3.64 -11.41 -3.84
CA ASP A 67 2.93 -10.65 -4.87
C ASP A 67 2.35 -9.39 -4.26
N ALA A 68 3.24 -8.50 -3.82
CA ALA A 68 2.87 -7.20 -3.25
C ALA A 68 3.17 -6.08 -4.26
N LEU A 69 2.14 -5.37 -4.70
CA LEU A 69 2.26 -4.16 -5.51
C LEU A 69 2.31 -2.94 -4.58
N ALA A 70 3.42 -2.22 -4.59
CA ALA A 70 3.56 -0.94 -3.91
C ALA A 70 3.32 0.21 -4.89
N ALA A 71 2.37 1.08 -4.57
CA ALA A 71 2.11 2.33 -5.26
C ALA A 71 2.40 3.50 -4.32
N GLU A 72 3.58 4.10 -4.48
CA GLU A 72 4.04 5.24 -3.69
C GLU A 72 3.69 6.56 -4.38
N LEU A 73 3.22 7.53 -3.61
CA LEU A 73 2.99 8.90 -4.05
C LEU A 73 3.59 9.88 -3.04
N ARG A 74 4.52 10.70 -3.50
CA ARG A 74 5.19 11.75 -2.71
C ARG A 74 4.87 13.09 -3.36
N LEU A 75 4.05 13.90 -2.71
CA LEU A 75 3.75 15.26 -3.18
C LEU A 75 4.88 16.23 -2.84
N ARG A 76 5.70 15.88 -1.85
CA ARG A 76 6.89 16.63 -1.43
C ARG A 76 8.06 15.69 -1.19
N PRO A 77 9.31 16.16 -1.28
CA PRO A 77 10.46 15.40 -0.81
C PRO A 77 10.29 14.96 0.65
N LEU A 78 10.77 13.75 0.98
CA LEU A 78 10.75 13.20 2.35
C LEU A 78 11.88 13.80 3.21
N THR A 79 11.98 15.13 3.28
CA THR A 79 13.04 15.83 4.02
C THR A 79 12.65 16.19 5.44
N ASP A 80 11.35 16.31 5.72
CA ASP A 80 10.81 16.63 7.05
C ASP A 80 9.88 15.50 7.52
N PRO A 81 10.33 14.60 8.41
CA PRO A 81 9.54 13.45 8.87
C PRO A 81 8.33 13.85 9.73
N MET A 82 8.24 15.10 10.18
CA MET A 82 7.10 15.62 10.93
C MET A 82 5.89 15.95 10.03
N LYS A 83 6.08 15.98 8.70
CA LYS A 83 5.03 16.26 7.73
C LYS A 83 4.63 15.02 6.95
N MET A 84 3.34 14.95 6.59
CA MET A 84 2.85 13.97 5.64
C MET A 84 3.23 14.38 4.22
N ASN A 85 4.44 13.99 3.80
CA ASN A 85 5.02 14.35 2.49
C ASN A 85 4.66 13.34 1.39
N GLY A 86 4.24 12.14 1.77
CA GLY A 86 3.77 11.11 0.86
C GLY A 86 2.95 10.03 1.56
N CYS A 87 2.44 9.11 0.74
CA CYS A 87 1.74 7.91 1.15
C CYS A 87 2.11 6.76 0.21
N ALA A 88 1.75 5.55 0.62
CA ALA A 88 1.79 4.37 -0.21
C ALA A 88 0.49 3.59 -0.08
N MET A 89 0.09 2.95 -1.18
CA MET A 89 -0.89 1.88 -1.17
C MET A 89 -0.15 0.57 -1.46
N VAL A 90 -0.13 -0.35 -0.50
CA VAL A 90 0.44 -1.69 -0.69
C VAL A 90 -0.69 -2.67 -0.92
N MET A 91 -0.68 -3.29 -2.10
CA MET A 91 -1.75 -4.15 -2.56
C MET A 91 -1.28 -5.59 -2.75
N VAL A 92 -2.03 -6.55 -2.18
CA VAL A 92 -1.76 -7.98 -2.32
C VAL A 92 -2.81 -8.61 -3.24
N GLY A 93 -2.37 -9.40 -4.21
CA GLY A 93 -3.25 -10.09 -5.14
C GLY A 93 -3.94 -9.18 -6.15
N ALA A 94 -3.52 -7.91 -6.26
CA ALA A 94 -4.04 -6.96 -7.23
C ALA A 94 -3.74 -7.42 -8.67
N PRO A 95 -4.76 -7.49 -9.56
CA PRO A 95 -4.56 -7.87 -10.95
C PRO A 95 -3.56 -6.92 -11.66
N LYS A 96 -2.65 -7.46 -12.47
CA LYS A 96 -1.69 -6.66 -13.25
C LYS A 96 -2.35 -5.59 -14.13
N SER A 97 -3.58 -5.83 -14.60
CA SER A 97 -4.35 -4.86 -15.37
C SER A 97 -4.64 -3.55 -14.61
N THR A 98 -4.57 -3.56 -13.28
CA THR A 98 -4.76 -2.34 -12.46
C THR A 98 -3.54 -1.43 -12.46
N GLU A 99 -2.33 -1.93 -12.76
CA GLU A 99 -1.08 -1.18 -12.66
C GLU A 99 -1.05 0.05 -13.59
N ALA A 100 -1.62 -0.07 -14.79
CA ALA A 100 -1.69 1.04 -15.74
C ALA A 100 -2.52 2.21 -15.18
N ALA A 101 -3.72 1.91 -14.66
CA ALA A 101 -4.60 2.92 -14.06
C ALA A 101 -3.99 3.55 -12.79
N ILE A 102 -3.33 2.73 -11.96
CA ILE A 102 -2.62 3.22 -10.76
C ILE A 102 -1.47 4.14 -11.17
N THR A 103 -0.69 3.76 -12.19
CA THR A 103 0.43 4.56 -12.70
C THR A 103 -0.06 5.88 -13.26
N GLU A 104 -1.11 5.87 -14.08
CA GLU A 104 -1.73 7.07 -14.64
C GLU A 104 -2.20 8.01 -13.53
N ALA A 105 -3.00 7.50 -12.58
CA ALA A 105 -3.55 8.30 -11.49
C ALA A 105 -2.45 8.91 -10.61
N THR A 106 -1.48 8.11 -10.17
CA THR A 106 -0.39 8.60 -9.29
C THR A 106 0.55 9.56 -10.01
N THR A 107 0.84 9.33 -11.29
CA THR A 107 1.65 10.26 -12.11
C THR A 107 0.93 11.59 -12.28
N TRP A 108 -0.37 11.56 -12.57
CA TRP A 108 -1.18 12.76 -12.67
C TRP A 108 -1.20 13.54 -11.35
N LEU A 109 -1.42 12.84 -10.22
CA LEU A 109 -1.42 13.48 -8.89
C LEU A 109 -0.07 14.11 -8.57
N ALA A 110 1.04 13.43 -8.82
CA ALA A 110 2.38 13.96 -8.60
C ALA A 110 2.66 15.21 -9.46
N GLY A 111 2.24 15.20 -10.73
CA GLY A 111 2.48 16.31 -11.66
C GLY A 111 1.58 17.54 -11.45
N ASN A 112 0.37 17.35 -10.90
CA ASN A 112 -0.61 18.43 -10.78
C ASN A 112 -0.78 18.96 -9.35
N LEU A 113 -0.54 18.11 -8.34
CA LEU A 113 -0.73 18.47 -6.92
C LEU A 113 0.59 18.50 -6.14
N GLY A 114 1.69 18.05 -6.74
CA GLY A 114 3.00 17.97 -6.11
C GLY A 114 3.83 19.23 -6.26
N ASP A 115 4.72 19.47 -5.28
CA ASP A 115 5.75 20.50 -5.36
C ASP A 115 6.93 20.02 -6.22
N VAL A 116 7.93 20.90 -6.44
CA VAL A 116 9.18 20.51 -7.11
C VAL A 116 9.81 19.31 -6.39
N GLY A 117 10.04 18.22 -7.14
CA GLY A 117 10.56 16.96 -6.61
C GLY A 117 9.50 15.93 -6.19
N ALA A 118 8.21 16.21 -6.45
CA ALA A 118 7.15 15.21 -6.33
C ALA A 118 7.43 13.98 -7.20
N LYS A 119 7.01 12.81 -6.72
CA LYS A 119 7.34 11.52 -7.31
C LYS A 119 6.24 10.50 -7.09
N ALA A 120 5.85 9.82 -8.17
CA ALA A 120 5.12 8.56 -8.11
C ALA A 120 6.11 7.40 -8.36
N ARG A 121 5.92 6.27 -7.67
CA ARG A 121 6.70 5.05 -7.92
C ARG A 121 5.81 3.83 -7.73
N ILE A 122 5.72 3.01 -8.77
CA ILE A 122 4.93 1.78 -8.76
C ILE A 122 5.90 0.63 -9.00
N TRP A 123 5.86 -0.38 -8.14
CA TRP A 123 6.72 -1.55 -8.25
C TRP A 123 6.11 -2.75 -7.54
N ARG A 124 6.53 -3.95 -7.94
CA ARG A 124 6.04 -5.21 -7.39
C ARG A 124 7.20 -5.96 -6.73
N ALA A 125 6.98 -6.40 -5.49
CA ALA A 125 7.89 -7.24 -4.70
C ALA A 125 7.53 -8.71 -4.86
#